data_AF-A0AAF0JC26-F1
#
_entry.id   AF-A0AAF0JC26-F1
#
_cell.length_a   1.000
_cell.length_b   1.000
_cell.length_c   1.000
_cell.angle_alpha   90.00
_cell.angle_beta   90.00
_cell.angle_gamma   90.00
#
_symmetry.space_group_name_H-M   'P 1'
#
loop_
_entity.id
_entity.type
_entity.pdbx_description
1 polymer ?
#
loop_
_entity_poly.entity_id
_entity_poly.type
_entity_poly.pdbx_seq_one_letter_code
_entity_poly.pdbx_strand_id
1 'polypeptide(L)'
;MHPSAVPRRFSITPESSGAWVALHPDYNDIETGVSDYQLKTNWADSLLLQLPASLRWALTQRYQLRISWPANLPAEFRIDVFPPDMLQGGTQVPADARPCELLLARITAHATGVPLATRPKYRGQPGLLGLAEHVLGWAGPAETEPAPIPFDLIFERVYLGGIPSSTLPLAAYVLLTLGASLFFYRVFQNLLARTEEHEKDE
;
A
#
# COMPACT_ATOMS: atom_id res chain seq x y z
N MET A 1 0.41 -11.97 5.78
CA MET A 1 0.42 -11.40 4.41
C MET A 1 1.84 -10.98 4.05
N HIS A 2 2.47 -11.64 3.08
CA HIS A 2 3.77 -11.20 2.56
C HIS A 2 3.65 -9.84 1.86
N PRO A 3 4.71 -9.02 1.88
CA PRO A 3 4.68 -7.73 1.23
C PRO A 3 4.52 -7.99 -0.26
N SER A 4 3.41 -7.52 -0.81
CA SER A 4 3.02 -7.75 -2.19
C SER A 4 2.29 -6.52 -2.69
N ALA A 5 2.67 -6.08 -3.88
CA ALA A 5 1.97 -5.04 -4.61
C ALA A 5 0.55 -5.46 -5.06
N VAL A 6 0.21 -6.76 -4.93
CA VAL A 6 -1.09 -7.27 -5.35
C VAL A 6 -2.15 -6.95 -4.28
N PRO A 7 -3.20 -6.18 -4.62
CA PRO A 7 -4.29 -5.89 -3.70
C PRO A 7 -5.01 -7.17 -3.30
N ARG A 8 -5.29 -7.30 -2.00
CA ARG A 8 -6.13 -8.37 -1.47
C ARG A 8 -7.48 -7.81 -1.06
N ARG A 9 -8.54 -8.41 -1.60
CA ARG A 9 -9.90 -8.00 -1.32
C ARG A 9 -10.41 -8.66 -0.04
N PHE A 10 -11.01 -7.84 0.81
CA PHE A 10 -11.70 -8.23 2.02
C PHE A 10 -13.09 -7.60 2.04
N SER A 11 -13.95 -8.08 2.93
CA SER A 11 -15.26 -7.50 3.20
C SER A 11 -15.46 -7.42 4.71
N ILE A 12 -15.83 -6.26 5.23
CA ILE A 12 -16.15 -6.07 6.64
C ILE A 12 -17.58 -5.58 6.77
N THR A 13 -18.35 -6.22 7.64
CA THR A 13 -19.63 -5.69 8.09
C THR A 13 -19.35 -4.55 9.08
N PRO A 14 -19.94 -3.35 8.88
CA PRO A 14 -19.87 -2.26 9.84
C PRO A 14 -20.17 -2.74 11.27
N GLU A 15 -19.47 -2.19 12.25
CA GLU A 15 -19.66 -2.49 13.69
C GLU A 15 -19.30 -3.92 14.12
N SER A 16 -18.76 -4.75 13.22
CA SER A 16 -18.17 -6.04 13.59
C SER A 16 -16.86 -5.87 14.37
N SER A 17 -16.35 -6.96 14.96
CA SER A 17 -15.07 -7.01 15.68
C SER A 17 -13.83 -6.68 14.81
N GLY A 18 -14.03 -6.44 13.51
CA GLY A 18 -12.98 -6.16 12.53
C GLY A 18 -12.39 -7.40 11.90
N ALA A 19 -11.63 -7.20 10.83
CA ALA A 19 -10.84 -8.23 10.17
C ALA A 19 -9.42 -8.22 10.73
N TRP A 20 -8.91 -9.40 11.09
CA TRP A 20 -7.52 -9.59 11.47
C TRP A 20 -6.70 -9.96 10.25
N VAL A 21 -5.63 -9.20 10.02
CA VAL A 21 -4.71 -9.41 8.92
C VAL A 21 -3.31 -9.56 9.48
N ALA A 22 -2.74 -10.75 9.29
CA ALA A 22 -1.31 -10.94 9.47
C ALA A 22 -0.56 -10.09 8.45
N LEU A 23 0.40 -9.28 8.89
CA LEU A 23 1.40 -8.61 8.09
C LEU A 23 2.72 -9.34 8.34
N HIS A 24 3.39 -9.77 7.27
CA HIS A 24 4.73 -10.36 7.35
C HIS A 24 5.70 -9.34 6.77
N PRO A 25 6.13 -8.32 7.53
CA PRO A 25 7.32 -7.59 7.15
C PRO A 25 8.48 -8.58 6.97
N ASP A 26 9.28 -8.35 5.94
CA ASP A 26 10.53 -9.08 5.75
C ASP A 26 11.62 -8.27 6.43
N TYR A 27 11.77 -8.48 7.73
CA TYR A 27 12.73 -7.74 8.55
C TYR A 27 14.17 -8.15 8.20
N ASN A 28 14.71 -7.52 7.15
CA ASN A 28 16.13 -7.16 7.11
C ASN A 28 16.29 -5.72 7.60
N ASP A 29 15.48 -5.30 8.59
CA ASP A 29 15.57 -3.97 9.17
C ASP A 29 16.64 -3.97 10.26
N ILE A 30 17.71 -3.24 9.96
CA ILE A 30 18.94 -3.16 10.76
C ILE A 30 18.64 -2.50 12.11
N GLU A 31 17.64 -1.62 12.20
CA GLU A 31 17.39 -0.85 13.42
C GLU A 31 16.84 -1.73 14.55
N THR A 32 15.74 -2.45 14.30
CA THR A 32 15.09 -3.32 15.30
C THR A 32 15.91 -4.58 15.58
N GLY A 33 16.53 -5.16 14.55
CA GLY A 33 17.35 -6.35 14.69
C GLY A 33 18.60 -6.16 15.56
N VAL A 34 19.19 -4.97 15.51
CA VAL A 34 20.42 -4.64 16.25
C VAL A 34 20.09 -4.11 17.65
N SER A 35 19.04 -3.30 17.81
CA SER A 35 18.66 -2.77 19.13
C SER A 35 18.04 -3.83 20.04
N ASP A 36 17.12 -4.63 19.51
CA ASP A 36 16.26 -5.47 20.36
C ASP A 36 16.74 -6.93 20.40
N TYR A 37 17.35 -7.40 19.31
CA TYR A 37 17.76 -8.81 19.16
C TYR A 37 19.28 -9.04 19.23
N GLN A 38 20.08 -7.98 19.48
CA GLN A 38 21.54 -8.03 19.51
C GLN A 38 22.14 -8.82 18.33
N LEU A 39 21.50 -8.73 17.15
CA LEU A 39 21.98 -9.44 15.98
C LEU A 39 23.38 -8.93 15.63
N LYS A 40 24.28 -9.84 15.27
CA LYS A 40 25.63 -9.47 14.80
C LYS A 40 25.48 -8.59 13.57
N THR A 41 25.72 -7.29 13.74
CA THR A 41 25.79 -6.31 12.66
C THR A 41 26.91 -6.69 11.70
N ASN A 42 26.59 -6.75 10.41
CA ASN A 42 27.64 -6.72 9.40
C ASN A 42 28.25 -5.32 9.34
N TRP A 43 29.46 -5.21 8.80
CA TRP A 43 30.17 -3.93 8.68
C TRP A 43 29.35 -2.86 7.92
N ALA A 44 28.53 -3.28 6.95
CA ALA A 44 27.64 -2.41 6.18
C ALA A 44 26.53 -1.80 7.05
N ASP A 45 25.99 -2.59 7.98
CA ASP A 45 24.94 -2.16 8.91
C ASP A 45 25.47 -1.08 9.86
N SER A 46 26.68 -1.28 10.38
CA SER A 46 27.38 -0.29 11.21
C SER A 46 27.63 1.02 10.46
N LEU A 47 27.87 0.95 9.15
CA LEU A 47 28.09 2.13 8.30
C LEU A 47 26.78 2.90 8.07
N LEU A 48 25.67 2.17 7.85
CA LEU A 48 24.33 2.76 7.74
C LEU A 48 23.89 3.45 9.04
N LEU A 49 24.24 2.89 10.21
CA LEU A 49 23.95 3.49 11.51
C LEU A 49 24.70 4.80 11.78
N GLN A 50 25.84 5.03 11.10
CA GLN A 50 26.60 6.29 11.21
C GLN A 50 26.00 7.42 10.37
N LEU A 51 25.05 7.12 9.48
CA LEU A 51 24.44 8.14 8.63
C LEU A 51 23.48 9.05 9.43
N PRO A 52 23.33 10.33 9.03
CA PRO A 52 22.30 11.21 9.55
C PRO A 52 20.92 10.55 9.48
N ALA A 53 20.06 10.84 10.47
CA ALA A 53 18.76 10.21 10.60
C ALA A 53 17.90 10.29 9.33
N SER A 54 18.00 11.36 8.54
CA SER A 54 17.29 11.51 7.26
C SER A 54 17.76 10.52 6.18
N LEU A 55 19.08 10.33 6.05
CA LEU A 55 19.66 9.38 5.09
C LEU A 55 19.43 7.94 5.55
N ARG A 56 19.60 7.67 6.85
CA ARG A 56 19.26 6.37 7.43
C ARG A 56 17.78 6.06 7.24
N TRP A 57 16.89 7.03 7.49
CA TRP A 57 15.45 6.87 7.24
C TRP A 57 15.14 6.51 5.78
N ALA A 58 15.81 7.16 4.83
CA ALA A 58 15.64 6.85 3.41
C ALA A 58 16.21 5.46 3.03
N LEU A 59 17.33 5.06 3.62
CA LEU A 59 18.04 3.83 3.26
C LEU A 59 17.55 2.57 4.01
N THR A 60 16.83 2.75 5.12
CA THR A 60 16.20 1.66 5.88
C THR A 60 14.96 1.12 5.17
N GLN A 61 14.66 -0.17 5.41
CA GLN A 61 13.48 -0.80 4.81
C GLN A 61 12.21 -0.26 5.48
N ARG A 62 11.27 0.21 4.67
CA ARG A 62 9.98 0.72 5.15
C ARG A 62 8.84 -0.04 4.49
N TYR A 63 7.68 -0.02 5.13
CA TYR A 63 6.47 -0.63 4.61
C TYR A 63 5.34 0.39 4.56
N GLN A 64 4.50 0.26 3.54
CA GLN A 64 3.29 1.04 3.39
C GLN A 64 2.10 0.10 3.39
N LEU A 65 1.11 0.44 4.23
CA LEU A 65 -0.20 -0.19 4.25
C LEU A 65 -1.20 0.77 3.60
N ARG A 66 -1.92 0.30 2.57
CA ARG A 66 -2.91 1.09 1.82
C ARG A 66 -4.25 0.39 1.87
N ILE A 67 -5.29 1.16 2.17
CA ILE A 67 -6.68 0.72 2.08
C ILE A 67 -7.35 1.51 0.97
N SER A 68 -8.08 0.83 0.12
CA SER A 68 -8.96 1.43 -0.88
C SER A 68 -10.32 0.76 -0.82
N TRP A 69 -11.39 1.54 -0.89
CA TRP A 69 -12.75 1.05 -0.83
C TRP A 69 -13.65 1.84 -1.79
N PRO A 70 -14.86 1.34 -2.12
CA PRO A 70 -15.77 2.01 -3.04
C PRO A 70 -16.30 3.32 -2.46
N ALA A 71 -16.24 4.40 -3.25
CA ALA A 71 -16.73 5.71 -2.83
C ALA A 71 -18.27 5.74 -2.59
N ASN A 72 -19.02 4.81 -3.20
CA ASN A 72 -20.46 4.70 -2.97
C ASN A 72 -20.83 4.12 -1.60
N LEU A 73 -19.85 3.60 -0.86
CA LEU A 73 -19.99 3.08 0.50
C LEU A 73 -19.11 3.93 1.43
N PRO A 74 -19.61 5.10 1.88
CA PRO A 74 -18.86 5.96 2.78
C PRO A 74 -18.62 5.24 4.11
N ALA A 75 -17.34 5.17 4.49
CA ALA A 75 -16.87 4.39 5.62
C ALA A 75 -15.61 5.02 6.20
N GLU A 76 -15.49 4.96 7.51
CA GLU A 76 -14.27 5.27 8.25
C GLU A 76 -13.59 3.97 8.66
N PHE A 77 -12.31 3.82 8.33
CA PHE A 77 -11.52 2.66 8.68
C PHE A 77 -10.55 3.00 9.80
N ARG A 78 -10.49 2.16 10.83
CA ARG A 78 -9.48 2.21 11.88
C ARG A 78 -8.59 0.98 11.80
N ILE A 79 -7.28 1.23 11.79
CA ILE A 79 -6.23 0.22 11.70
C ILE A 79 -5.44 0.24 13.01
N ASP A 80 -5.55 -0.82 13.80
CA ASP A 80 -4.73 -1.02 14.98
C ASP A 80 -3.64 -2.07 14.66
N VAL A 81 -2.35 -1.73 14.83
CA VAL A 81 -1.23 -2.65 14.54
C VAL A 81 -0.63 -3.14 15.86
N PHE A 82 -0.53 -4.46 15.99
CA PHE A 82 -0.05 -5.14 17.20
C PHE A 82 1.23 -5.92 16.89
N PRO A 83 2.30 -5.74 17.70
CA PRO A 83 3.44 -6.63 17.67
C PRO A 83 3.07 -8.02 18.24
N PRO A 84 3.80 -9.08 17.87
CA PRO A 84 3.52 -10.44 18.31
C PRO A 84 3.53 -10.57 19.84
N ASP A 85 4.38 -9.81 20.53
CA ASP A 85 4.58 -9.90 21.98
C ASP A 85 3.36 -9.42 22.77
N MET A 86 2.57 -8.50 22.21
CA MET A 86 1.33 -8.03 22.85
C MET A 86 0.15 -9.01 22.72
N LEU A 87 0.34 -10.11 21.98
CA LEU A 87 -0.68 -11.16 21.82
C LEU A 87 -0.39 -12.38 22.71
N GLN A 88 0.76 -12.41 23.39
CA GLN A 88 1.24 -13.55 24.19
C GLN A 88 0.70 -13.58 25.62
N GLY A 89 -0.61 -13.42 25.78
CA GLY A 89 -1.31 -13.80 27.01
C GLY A 89 -1.42 -15.32 27.21
N GLY A 90 -0.41 -16.14 26.84
CA GLY A 90 -0.43 -17.57 27.19
C GLY A 90 0.31 -18.61 26.33
N THR A 91 1.22 -18.28 25.40
CA THR A 91 1.84 -19.32 24.54
C THR A 91 3.37 -19.21 24.52
N GLN A 92 4.04 -20.21 25.09
CA GLN A 92 5.51 -20.34 25.08
C GLN A 92 6.01 -20.64 23.66
N VAL A 93 6.85 -19.75 23.11
CA VAL A 93 7.53 -19.95 21.83
C VAL A 93 8.88 -20.64 22.08
N PRO A 94 9.23 -21.72 21.35
CA PRO A 94 10.52 -22.40 21.49
C PRO A 94 11.71 -21.48 21.15
N ALA A 95 12.81 -21.59 21.91
CA ALA A 95 13.99 -20.73 21.83
C ALA A 95 14.74 -20.73 20.47
N ASP A 96 14.47 -21.71 19.60
CA ASP A 96 15.14 -21.87 18.30
C ASP A 96 14.33 -21.33 17.10
N ALA A 97 13.12 -20.81 17.33
CA ALA A 97 12.36 -20.13 16.30
C ALA A 97 12.93 -18.71 16.13
N ARG A 98 13.61 -18.45 15.00
CA ARG A 98 13.93 -17.07 14.61
C ARG A 98 12.66 -16.22 14.74
N PRO A 99 12.72 -15.00 15.31
CA PRO A 99 11.54 -14.15 15.47
C PRO A 99 11.08 -13.71 14.08
N CYS A 100 10.22 -14.52 13.45
CA CYS A 100 9.35 -14.03 12.41
C CYS A 100 8.33 -13.17 13.13
N GLU A 101 8.63 -11.88 13.32
CA GLU A 101 7.69 -10.96 13.94
C GLU A 101 6.48 -10.78 13.03
N LEU A 102 5.48 -11.60 13.29
CA LEU A 102 4.15 -11.45 12.75
C LEU A 102 3.55 -10.16 13.33
N LEU A 103 3.46 -9.10 12.55
CA LEU A 103 2.64 -7.96 12.92
C LEU A 103 1.18 -8.33 12.62
N LEU A 104 0.29 -8.21 13.59
CA LEU A 104 -1.14 -8.37 13.37
C LEU A 104 -1.79 -6.99 13.23
N ALA A 105 -2.46 -6.74 12.13
CA ALA A 105 -3.30 -5.56 11.97
C ALA A 105 -4.77 -5.94 12.18
N ARG A 106 -5.45 -5.24 13.08
CA ARG A 106 -6.92 -5.28 13.20
C ARG A 106 -7.50 -4.11 12.43
N ILE A 107 -8.34 -4.41 11.45
CA ILE A 107 -9.02 -3.42 10.63
C ILE A 107 -10.49 -3.41 11.02
N THR A 108 -10.98 -2.26 11.46
CA THR A 108 -12.40 -2.05 11.79
C THR A 108 -12.97 -1.00 10.85
N ALA A 109 -14.26 -1.13 10.51
CA ALA A 109 -14.94 -0.21 9.62
C ALA A 109 -16.21 0.30 10.30
N HIS A 110 -16.41 1.61 10.23
CA HIS A 110 -17.61 2.30 10.69
C HIS A 110 -18.28 2.91 9.46
N ALA A 111 -19.54 2.54 9.20
CA ALA A 111 -20.30 3.17 8.13
C ALA A 111 -20.58 4.63 8.52
N THR A 112 -20.27 5.56 7.63
CA THR A 112 -20.48 6.99 7.85
C THR A 112 -21.26 7.57 6.69
N GLY A 113 -22.15 8.55 6.92
CA GLY A 113 -22.94 9.14 5.85
C GLY A 113 -24.03 8.22 5.26
N VAL A 114 -24.52 8.58 4.07
CA VAL A 114 -25.62 7.85 3.39
C VAL A 114 -25.04 7.06 2.21
N PRO A 115 -25.18 5.73 2.18
CA PRO A 115 -24.67 4.93 1.08
C PRO A 115 -25.43 5.23 -0.22
N LEU A 116 -24.69 5.34 -1.33
CA LEU A 116 -25.28 5.50 -2.65
C LEU A 116 -25.56 4.11 -3.22
N ALA A 117 -26.85 3.83 -3.44
CA ALA A 117 -27.29 2.60 -4.08
C ALA A 117 -26.73 2.53 -5.51
N THR A 118 -25.86 1.56 -5.78
CA THR A 118 -25.28 1.33 -7.11
C THR A 118 -26.09 0.34 -7.95
N ARG A 119 -27.08 -0.31 -7.35
CA ARG A 119 -28.03 -1.19 -8.04
C ARG A 119 -29.46 -0.81 -7.64
N PRO A 120 -30.36 -0.58 -8.62
CA PRO A 120 -31.77 -0.45 -8.32
C PRO A 120 -32.26 -1.77 -7.74
N LYS A 121 -32.80 -1.72 -6.52
CA LYS A 121 -33.26 -2.86 -5.73
C LYS A 121 -34.47 -3.53 -6.37
N TYR A 122 -35.25 -2.76 -7.13
CA TYR A 122 -36.47 -3.22 -7.81
C TYR A 122 -36.30 -3.38 -9.33
N ARG A 123 -35.06 -3.53 -9.83
CA ARG A 123 -34.80 -3.76 -11.26
C ARG A 123 -35.49 -5.03 -11.74
N GLY A 124 -36.66 -4.88 -12.35
CA GLY A 124 -37.49 -5.98 -12.86
C GLY A 124 -38.80 -6.24 -12.11
N GLN A 125 -39.13 -5.48 -11.06
CA GLN A 125 -40.48 -5.55 -10.48
C GLN A 125 -41.42 -4.56 -11.20
N PRO A 126 -42.49 -5.04 -11.86
CA PRO A 126 -43.49 -4.16 -12.44
C PRO A 126 -44.34 -3.54 -11.32
N GLY A 127 -44.34 -2.21 -11.18
CA GLY A 127 -45.24 -1.52 -10.25
C GLY A 127 -44.79 -0.14 -9.77
N LEU A 128 -45.60 0.46 -8.89
CA LEU A 128 -45.36 1.78 -8.28
C LEU A 128 -44.05 1.85 -7.50
N LEU A 129 -43.57 0.74 -6.94
CA LEU A 129 -42.28 0.66 -6.24
C LEU A 129 -41.08 0.90 -7.17
N GLY A 130 -41.11 0.37 -8.40
CA GLY A 130 -40.06 0.62 -9.39
C GLY A 130 -40.06 2.08 -9.89
N LEU A 131 -41.24 2.68 -10.04
CA LEU A 131 -41.37 4.12 -10.35
C LEU A 131 -40.95 5.01 -9.19
N ALA A 132 -41.30 4.65 -7.96
CA ALA A 132 -40.90 5.38 -6.77
C ALA A 132 -39.39 5.34 -6.57
N GLU A 133 -38.72 4.21 -6.82
CA GLU A 133 -37.25 4.15 -6.81
C GLU A 133 -36.63 4.97 -7.96
N HIS A 134 -37.25 4.99 -9.15
CA HIS A 134 -36.74 5.72 -10.30
C HIS A 134 -36.92 7.25 -10.20
N VAL A 135 -38.03 7.71 -9.61
CA VAL A 135 -38.40 9.14 -9.51
C VAL A 135 -38.03 9.73 -8.15
N LEU A 136 -38.12 8.93 -7.08
CA LEU A 136 -37.93 9.32 -5.69
C LEU A 136 -36.94 8.36 -4.98
N GLY A 137 -35.86 7.98 -5.65
CA GLY A 137 -34.86 7.02 -5.12
C GLY A 137 -34.25 7.38 -3.75
N TRP A 138 -34.46 8.62 -3.27
CA TRP A 138 -34.11 9.10 -1.94
C TRP A 138 -35.17 8.81 -0.84
N ALA A 139 -36.39 8.42 -1.21
CA ALA A 139 -37.52 8.16 -0.33
C ALA A 139 -37.84 6.66 -0.14
N GLY A 140 -37.03 5.76 -0.72
CA GLY A 140 -37.17 4.33 -0.51
C GLY A 140 -36.87 3.94 0.94
N PRO A 141 -37.48 2.86 1.48
CA PRO A 141 -37.22 2.41 2.84
C PRO A 141 -35.73 2.08 2.99
N ALA A 142 -35.06 2.81 3.89
CA ALA A 142 -33.68 2.54 4.26
C ALA A 142 -33.60 1.14 4.86
N GLU A 143 -32.77 0.29 4.27
CA GLU A 143 -32.51 -1.05 4.79
C GLU A 143 -31.66 -0.90 6.06
N THR A 144 -32.19 -1.40 7.18
CA THR A 144 -31.61 -1.24 8.53
C THR A 144 -30.44 -2.18 8.80
N GLU A 145 -30.11 -3.08 7.86
CA GLU A 145 -28.99 -4.00 8.02
C GLU A 145 -27.69 -3.43 7.43
N PRO A 146 -26.59 -3.42 8.19
CA PRO A 146 -25.33 -2.88 7.71
C PRO A 146 -24.77 -3.78 6.60
N ALA A 147 -24.78 -3.27 5.35
CA ALA A 147 -24.23 -3.99 4.22
C ALA A 147 -22.70 -4.17 4.37
N PRO A 148 -22.14 -5.34 4.00
CA PRO A 148 -20.70 -5.56 4.05
C PRO A 148 -19.98 -4.64 3.07
N ILE A 149 -18.96 -3.94 3.57
CA ILE A 149 -18.16 -2.99 2.81
C ILE A 149 -16.94 -3.72 2.26
N PRO A 150 -16.81 -3.91 0.94
CA PRO A 150 -15.61 -4.47 0.35
C PRO A 150 -14.49 -3.41 0.40
N PHE A 151 -13.28 -3.85 0.72
CA PHE A 151 -12.09 -3.01 0.65
C PHE A 151 -10.91 -3.85 0.17
N ASP A 152 -9.99 -3.18 -0.50
CA ASP A 152 -8.75 -3.77 -0.98
C ASP A 152 -7.61 -3.27 -0.09
N LEU A 153 -6.81 -4.20 0.43
CA LEU A 153 -5.65 -3.94 1.28
C LEU A 153 -4.38 -4.26 0.51
N ILE A 154 -3.44 -3.33 0.50
CA ILE A 154 -2.11 -3.49 -0.09
C ILE A 154 -1.08 -3.25 1.00
N PHE A 155 -0.17 -4.21 1.19
CA PHE A 155 0.97 -4.08 2.09
C PHE A 155 2.23 -4.27 1.27
N GLU A 156 2.99 -3.20 1.07
CA GLU A 156 4.14 -3.20 0.16
C GLU A 156 5.38 -2.56 0.77
N ARG A 157 6.56 -2.89 0.24
CA ARG A 157 7.82 -2.26 0.63
C ARG A 157 7.93 -0.88 0.01
N VAL A 158 8.58 0.02 0.73
CA VAL A 158 8.95 1.36 0.29
C VAL A 158 10.47 1.45 0.28
N TYR A 159 11.02 1.77 -0.88
CA TYR A 159 12.44 1.97 -1.13
C TYR A 159 12.78 3.46 -1.06
N LEU A 160 14.00 3.76 -0.61
CA LEU A 160 14.53 5.14 -0.58
C LEU A 160 13.63 6.11 0.21
N GLY A 161 12.89 5.58 1.20
CA GLY A 161 11.95 6.35 2.02
C GLY A 161 10.66 6.79 1.34
N GLY A 162 10.48 6.58 0.02
CA GLY A 162 9.31 7.13 -0.67
C GLY A 162 8.83 6.43 -1.93
N ILE A 163 9.52 5.39 -2.41
CA ILE A 163 9.19 4.70 -3.66
C ILE A 163 8.56 3.34 -3.33
N PRO A 164 7.23 3.18 -3.48
CA PRO A 164 6.59 1.90 -3.26
C PRO A 164 7.06 0.86 -4.28
N SER A 165 7.14 -0.41 -3.87
CA SER A 165 7.60 -1.51 -4.73
C SER A 165 6.79 -1.64 -6.02
N SER A 166 5.49 -1.34 -5.98
CA SER A 166 4.59 -1.31 -7.14
C SER A 166 5.00 -0.27 -8.19
N THR A 167 5.73 0.77 -7.80
CA THR A 167 6.15 1.86 -8.71
C THR A 167 7.54 1.64 -9.31
N LEU A 168 8.31 0.65 -8.86
CA LEU A 168 9.65 0.38 -9.37
C LEU A 168 9.71 0.12 -10.88
N PRO A 169 8.79 -0.67 -11.49
CA PRO A 169 8.81 -0.87 -12.94
C PRO A 169 8.60 0.43 -13.71
N LEU A 170 7.72 1.30 -13.20
CA LEU A 170 7.46 2.62 -13.77
C LEU A 170 8.68 3.52 -13.64
N ALA A 171 9.31 3.57 -12.45
CA ALA A 171 10.52 4.34 -12.21
C ALA A 171 11.66 3.88 -13.13
N ALA A 172 11.87 2.57 -13.27
CA ALA A 172 12.87 2.02 -14.18
C ALA A 172 12.59 2.40 -15.63
N TYR A 173 11.33 2.33 -16.07
CA TYR A 173 10.93 2.76 -17.41
C TYR A 173 11.20 4.25 -17.65
N VAL A 174 10.87 5.12 -16.70
CA VAL A 174 11.14 6.56 -16.78
C VAL A 174 12.64 6.85 -16.84
N LEU A 175 13.45 6.16 -16.03
CA LEU A 175 14.91 6.34 -16.05
C LEU A 175 15.53 5.88 -17.38
N LEU A 176 15.07 4.75 -17.93
CA LEU A 176 15.55 4.24 -19.23
C LEU A 176 15.17 5.19 -20.37
N THR A 177 13.93 5.68 -20.38
CA THR A 177 13.46 6.61 -21.42
C THR A 177 14.19 7.96 -21.34
N LEU A 178 14.39 8.51 -20.15
CA LEU A 178 15.20 9.72 -19.94
C LEU A 178 16.65 9.50 -20.38
N GLY A 179 17.27 8.40 -19.96
CA GLY A 179 18.65 8.06 -20.33
C GLY A 179 18.83 7.93 -21.85
N ALA A 180 17.90 7.24 -22.52
CA ALA A 180 17.89 7.12 -23.97
C ALA A 180 17.71 8.48 -24.65
N SER A 181 16.77 9.32 -24.18
CA SER A 181 16.54 10.65 -24.76
C SER A 181 17.77 11.55 -24.65
N LEU A 182 18.45 11.56 -23.50
CA LEU A 182 19.68 12.32 -23.29
C LEU A 182 20.84 11.80 -24.15
N PHE A 183 20.93 10.48 -24.31
CA PHE A 183 21.92 9.86 -25.20
C PHE A 183 21.71 10.28 -26.66
N PHE A 184 20.49 10.13 -27.19
CA PHE A 184 20.18 10.52 -28.56
C PHE A 184 20.35 12.03 -28.78
N TYR A 185 19.94 12.86 -27.82
CA TYR A 185 20.17 14.29 -27.88
C TYR A 185 21.65 14.63 -28.02
N ARG A 186 22.53 14.01 -27.22
CA ARG A 186 23.98 14.23 -27.31
C ARG A 186 24.58 13.75 -28.63
N VAL A 187 24.16 12.59 -29.12
CA VAL A 187 24.62 12.07 -30.41
C VAL A 187 24.23 13.03 -31.54
N PHE A 188 22.97 13.49 -31.55
CA PHE A 188 22.47 14.42 -32.55
C PHE A 188 23.22 15.77 -32.53
N GLN A 189 23.45 16.34 -31.34
CA GLN A 189 24.24 17.57 -31.18
C GLN A 189 25.67 17.40 -31.73
N ASN A 190 26.32 16.28 -31.45
CA ASN A 190 27.67 16.01 -31.97
C ASN A 190 27.70 15.84 -33.50
N LEU A 191 26.65 15.27 -34.10
CA LEU A 191 26.55 15.15 -35.55
C LEU A 191 26.36 16.52 -36.22
N LEU A 192 25.49 17.36 -35.65
CA LEU A 192 25.29 18.73 -36.14
C LEU A 192 26.57 19.57 -36.04
N ALA A 193 27.29 19.49 -34.91
CA ALA A 193 28.55 20.20 -34.75
C ALA A 193 29.59 19.79 -35.82
N ARG A 194 29.66 18.50 -36.17
CA ARG A 194 30.55 18.01 -37.22
C ARG A 194 30.17 18.50 -38.62
N THR A 195 28.88 18.66 -38.90
CA THR A 195 28.44 19.19 -40.21
C THR A 195 28.77 20.67 -40.35
N GLU A 196 28.68 21.46 -39.28
CA GLU A 196 29.05 22.89 -39.29
C GLU A 196 30.56 23.11 -39.46
N GLU A 197 31.41 22.24 -38.90
CA GLU A 197 32.86 22.29 -39.12
C GLU A 197 33.20 22.00 -40.58
N HIS A 198 32.54 21.02 -41.20
CA HIS A 198 32.81 20.63 -42.58
C HIS A 198 32.38 21.70 -43.61
N GLU A 199 31.38 22.52 -43.29
CA GLU A 199 30.93 23.65 -44.13
C GLU A 199 31.86 24.88 -44.03
N LYS A 200 32.62 25.02 -42.93
CA LYS A 200 33.58 26.14 -42.77
C LYS A 200 34.93 25.91 -43.45
N ASP A 201 35.26 24.65 -43.73
CA ASP A 201 36.52 24.25 -44.36
C ASP A 201 36.45 24.19 -45.91
N GLU A 202 35.25 24.31 -46.49
CA GLU A 202 35.02 24.54 -47.95
C GLU A 202 34.98 26.03 -48.31
#